data_AF-A0A1Q5LLB2-F1
#
_entry.id   AF-A0A1Q5LLB2-F1
#
_cell.length_a   1.000
_cell.length_b   1.000
_cell.length_c   1.000
_cell.angle_alpha   90.00
_cell.angle_beta   90.00
_cell.angle_gamma   90.00
#
_symmetry.space_group_name_H-M   'P 1'
#
loop_
_entity.id
_entity.type
_entity.pdbx_description
1 polymer ?
#
loop_
_entity_poly.entity_id
_entity_poly.type
_entity_poly.pdbx_seq_one_letter_code
_entity_poly.pdbx_strand_id
1 'polypeptide(L)'
;MSTNPADPLVALVALPGVPDAVDSVRKAVDRVYGHRVMRRRSNEVTSEAALRGARASAALSGADWALEEVRRRTDFSGDEEARTVGAALRLGAEAGQLLSIWRQSPMRVLARLHLVAAGDPGRPAAGAVADPASPASPAADSAAGLVAGSVADSVGRPRQDGEPVDEPLIDAPLPDATEVAGRLEGLSDLIVAGSSAPALVTAAVVHGELLALRPFTSYSGLVARAAERIVLIGSGLDPKAICPAEVGHAEQGRAAYVAAFEGYLSGTPEGMAAWIAHCGRAVELGVRESTAVCEALQRGAA
;
A
#
# COMPACT_ATOMS: atom_id res chain seq x y z
N MET A 1 6.12 -15.89 24.38
CA MET A 1 5.79 -14.59 23.78
C MET A 1 6.62 -13.58 24.54
N SER A 2 7.83 -13.30 24.07
CA SER A 2 8.74 -12.38 24.77
C SER A 2 8.21 -10.97 24.58
N THR A 3 7.65 -10.36 25.62
CA THR A 3 7.31 -8.94 25.63
C THR A 3 8.61 -8.16 25.58
N ASN A 4 8.85 -7.44 24.48
CA ASN A 4 9.94 -6.48 24.40
C ASN A 4 9.61 -5.32 25.35
N PRO A 5 10.36 -5.09 26.45
CA PRO A 5 10.03 -4.11 27.48
C PRO A 5 10.06 -2.64 26.98
N ALA A 6 10.47 -2.41 25.73
CA ALA A 6 10.46 -1.10 25.07
C ALA A 6 9.63 -1.08 23.77
N ASP A 7 8.59 -1.91 23.63
CA ASP A 7 7.70 -1.91 22.47
C ASP A 7 6.94 -0.56 22.36
N PRO A 8 7.34 0.34 21.45
CA PRO A 8 6.80 1.70 21.40
C PRO A 8 5.33 1.72 20.97
N LEU A 9 4.86 0.66 20.29
CA LEU A 9 3.48 0.58 19.81
C LEU A 9 2.48 0.31 20.93
N VAL A 10 2.92 -0.25 22.06
CA VAL A 10 2.02 -0.54 23.19
C VAL A 10 1.42 0.73 23.77
N ALA A 11 2.16 1.85 23.77
CA ALA A 11 1.66 3.13 24.22
C ALA A 11 0.46 3.62 23.38
N LEU A 12 0.44 3.31 22.09
CA LEU A 12 -0.65 3.71 21.18
C LEU A 12 -1.96 2.96 21.47
N VAL A 13 -1.87 1.76 22.07
CA VAL A 13 -3.04 0.94 22.41
C VAL A 13 -3.91 1.61 23.48
N ALA A 14 -3.31 2.40 24.37
CA ALA A 14 -4.01 3.09 25.45
C ALA A 14 -4.64 4.42 25.02
N LEU A 15 -4.43 4.85 23.77
CA LEU A 15 -4.99 6.11 23.29
C LEU A 15 -6.54 6.04 23.23
N PRO A 16 -7.24 7.14 23.55
CA PRO A 16 -8.70 7.18 23.50
C PRO A 16 -9.26 6.69 22.15
N GLY A 17 -10.23 5.77 22.20
CA GLY A 17 -10.90 5.20 21.02
C GLY A 17 -10.14 4.08 20.30
N VAL A 18 -8.82 3.92 20.52
CA VAL A 18 -8.04 2.84 19.90
C VAL A 18 -8.48 1.44 20.35
N PRO A 19 -8.72 1.17 21.65
CA PRO A 19 -9.24 -0.13 22.08
C PRO A 19 -10.57 -0.52 21.41
N ASP A 20 -11.49 0.44 21.27
CA ASP A 20 -12.79 0.23 20.65
C ASP A 20 -12.66 -0.05 19.15
N ALA A 21 -11.79 0.70 18.45
CA ALA A 21 -11.50 0.45 17.04
C ALA A 21 -10.90 -0.95 16.81
N VAL A 22 -9.95 -1.36 17.66
CA VAL A 22 -9.34 -2.70 17.60
C VAL A 22 -10.37 -3.80 17.82
N ASP A 23 -11.23 -3.67 18.83
CA ASP A 23 -12.26 -4.65 19.13
C ASP A 23 -13.33 -4.73 18.03
N SER A 24 -13.76 -3.57 17.51
CA SER A 24 -14.74 -3.49 16.43
C SER A 24 -14.22 -4.13 15.14
N VAL A 25 -12.97 -3.82 14.74
CA VAL A 25 -12.32 -4.46 13.58
C VAL A 25 -12.25 -5.97 13.75
N ARG A 26 -11.80 -6.47 14.91
CA ARG A 26 -11.75 -7.91 15.17
C ARG A 26 -13.12 -8.57 15.00
N LYS A 27 -14.16 -8.00 15.60
CA LYS A 27 -15.54 -8.50 15.50
C LYS A 27 -16.07 -8.48 14.08
N ALA A 28 -15.75 -7.45 13.30
CA ALA A 28 -16.15 -7.35 11.90
C ALA A 28 -15.48 -8.44 11.06
N VAL A 29 -14.18 -8.62 11.21
CA VAL A 29 -13.39 -9.63 10.50
C VAL A 29 -13.87 -11.05 10.86
N ASP A 30 -14.02 -11.36 12.15
CA ASP A 30 -14.52 -12.67 12.61
C ASP A 30 -15.89 -13.00 12.01
N ARG A 31 -16.76 -12.00 11.87
CA ARG A 31 -18.10 -12.17 11.29
C ARG A 31 -18.05 -12.57 9.82
N VAL A 32 -17.22 -11.92 8.99
CA VAL A 32 -17.11 -12.29 7.57
C VAL A 32 -16.45 -13.65 7.40
N TYR A 33 -15.45 -14.00 8.23
CA TYR A 33 -14.88 -15.35 8.26
C TYR A 33 -15.90 -16.43 8.64
N GLY A 34 -16.87 -16.09 9.49
CA GLY A 34 -18.00 -16.95 9.85
C GLY A 34 -19.04 -17.14 8.74
N HIS A 35 -18.99 -16.36 7.65
CA HIS A 35 -19.97 -16.43 6.57
C HIS A 35 -19.93 -17.78 5.85
N ARG A 36 -21.10 -18.36 5.52
CA ARG A 36 -21.19 -19.72 4.96
C ARG A 36 -20.38 -19.91 3.66
N VAL A 37 -20.30 -18.88 2.83
CA VAL A 37 -19.57 -18.87 1.56
C VAL A 37 -18.06 -19.05 1.78
N MET A 38 -17.52 -18.53 2.89
CA MET A 38 -16.10 -18.66 3.23
C MET A 38 -15.64 -20.10 3.46
N ARG A 39 -16.58 -21.03 3.69
CA ARG A 39 -16.27 -22.46 3.85
C ARG A 39 -15.97 -23.18 2.54
N ARG A 40 -16.52 -22.70 1.41
CA ARG A 40 -16.46 -23.41 0.12
C ARG A 40 -15.87 -22.57 -1.01
N ARG A 41 -16.00 -21.25 -0.93
CA ARG A 41 -15.69 -20.32 -2.02
C ARG A 41 -14.77 -19.19 -1.56
N SER A 42 -13.94 -19.42 -0.53
CA SER A 42 -13.04 -18.38 -0.03
C SER A 42 -12.06 -17.88 -1.08
N ASN A 43 -11.62 -18.74 -2.01
CA ASN A 43 -10.70 -18.34 -3.06
C ASN A 43 -11.34 -17.31 -4.01
N GLU A 44 -12.63 -17.46 -4.32
CA GLU A 44 -13.37 -16.49 -5.14
C GLU A 44 -13.51 -15.14 -4.41
N VAL A 45 -13.80 -15.18 -3.10
CA VAL A 45 -13.85 -13.98 -2.26
C VAL A 45 -12.48 -13.29 -2.20
N THR A 46 -11.39 -14.05 -2.00
CA THR A 46 -10.03 -13.53 -2.00
C THR A 46 -9.66 -12.87 -3.33
N SER A 47 -9.96 -13.50 -4.46
CA SER A 47 -9.71 -12.92 -5.79
C SER A 47 -10.48 -11.62 -6.01
N GLU A 48 -11.76 -11.61 -5.63
CA GLU A 48 -12.63 -10.44 -5.74
C GLU A 48 -12.18 -9.30 -4.81
N ALA A 49 -11.73 -9.62 -3.60
CA ALA A 49 -11.15 -8.66 -2.65
C ALA A 49 -9.83 -8.09 -3.16
N ALA A 50 -8.94 -8.91 -3.71
CA ALA A 50 -7.65 -8.48 -4.26
C ALA A 50 -7.84 -7.50 -5.44
N LEU A 51 -8.75 -7.83 -6.37
CA LEU A 51 -9.04 -6.97 -7.53
C LEU A 51 -9.62 -5.61 -7.10
N ARG A 52 -10.56 -5.60 -6.15
CA ARG A 52 -11.15 -4.37 -5.62
C ARG A 52 -10.17 -3.54 -4.81
N GLY A 53 -9.35 -4.19 -3.99
CA GLY A 53 -8.28 -3.53 -3.23
C GLY A 53 -7.28 -2.84 -4.16
N ALA A 54 -6.83 -3.53 -5.21
CA ALA A 54 -5.94 -2.95 -6.22
C ALA A 54 -6.57 -1.73 -6.91
N ARG A 55 -7.82 -1.85 -7.37
CA ARG A 55 -8.57 -0.73 -7.97
C ARG A 55 -8.67 0.46 -7.02
N ALA A 56 -9.08 0.23 -5.77
CA ALA A 56 -9.24 1.29 -4.78
C ALA A 56 -7.91 1.96 -4.42
N SER A 57 -6.84 1.17 -4.33
CA SER A 57 -5.48 1.67 -4.14
C SER A 57 -5.03 2.57 -5.29
N ALA A 58 -5.34 2.20 -6.54
CA ALA A 58 -5.06 3.01 -7.72
C ALA A 58 -5.89 4.31 -7.74
N ALA A 59 -7.18 4.25 -7.35
CA ALA A 59 -8.06 5.42 -7.29
C ALA A 59 -7.57 6.46 -6.26
N LEU A 60 -7.04 6.00 -5.12
CA LEU A 60 -6.37 6.88 -4.17
C LEU A 60 -5.19 7.59 -4.83
N SER A 61 -4.37 6.89 -5.61
CA SER A 61 -3.25 7.46 -6.38
C SER A 61 -3.65 8.12 -7.71
N GLY A 62 -4.92 8.53 -7.87
CA GLY A 62 -5.36 9.35 -9.00
C GLY A 62 -5.98 8.59 -10.19
N ALA A 63 -5.91 7.27 -10.22
CA ALA A 63 -6.45 6.46 -11.32
C ALA A 63 -7.78 5.77 -10.94
N ASP A 64 -8.89 6.52 -11.01
CA ASP A 64 -10.22 6.04 -10.60
C ASP A 64 -10.99 5.39 -11.77
N TRP A 65 -10.61 4.15 -12.07
CA TRP A 65 -11.28 3.38 -13.11
C TRP A 65 -12.51 2.63 -12.60
N ALA A 66 -13.48 2.39 -13.48
CA ALA A 66 -14.57 1.47 -13.18
C ALA A 66 -14.05 0.03 -13.01
N LEU A 67 -14.60 -0.74 -12.06
CA LEU A 67 -14.16 -2.12 -11.78
C LEU A 67 -14.24 -3.02 -13.03
N GLU A 68 -15.27 -2.84 -13.84
CA GLU A 68 -15.44 -3.62 -15.07
C GLU A 68 -14.37 -3.29 -16.13
N GLU A 69 -13.86 -2.06 -16.13
CA GLU A 69 -12.75 -1.70 -17.02
C GLU A 69 -11.46 -2.42 -16.60
N VAL A 70 -11.17 -2.45 -15.31
CA VAL A 70 -10.02 -3.20 -14.76
C VAL A 70 -10.11 -4.69 -15.10
N ARG A 71 -11.32 -5.27 -15.15
CA ARG A 71 -11.53 -6.70 -15.50
C ARG A 71 -11.28 -7.01 -16.96
N ARG A 72 -11.71 -6.13 -17.87
CA ARG A 72 -11.62 -6.38 -19.31
C ARG A 72 -10.22 -6.13 -19.85
N ARG A 73 -9.46 -5.22 -19.22
CA ARG A 73 -8.16 -4.81 -19.72
C ARG A 73 -7.07 -5.80 -19.34
N THR A 74 -6.19 -6.08 -20.29
CA THR A 74 -5.06 -7.00 -20.13
C THR A 74 -3.70 -6.27 -20.23
N ASP A 75 -3.70 -5.06 -20.78
CA ASP A 75 -2.51 -4.21 -20.92
C ASP A 75 -2.66 -2.91 -20.12
N PHE A 76 -1.72 -2.71 -19.21
CA PHE A 76 -1.60 -1.60 -18.28
C PHE A 76 -0.32 -0.78 -18.50
N SER A 77 0.31 -0.91 -19.67
CA SER A 77 1.55 -0.21 -20.03
C SER A 77 1.34 1.13 -20.75
N GLY A 78 0.08 1.50 -21.01
CA GLY A 78 -0.30 2.70 -21.75
C GLY A 78 -0.05 4.00 -21.00
N ASP A 79 -1.11 4.79 -20.82
CA ASP A 79 -1.06 6.07 -20.09
C ASP A 79 -0.69 5.90 -18.59
N GLU A 80 -0.54 7.04 -17.91
CA GLU A 80 -0.14 7.09 -16.51
C GLU A 80 -1.15 6.42 -15.58
N GLU A 81 -2.45 6.64 -15.78
CA GLU A 81 -3.49 5.98 -15.00
C GLU A 81 -3.44 4.46 -15.17
N ALA A 82 -3.27 3.98 -16.41
CA ALA A 82 -3.13 2.56 -16.71
C ALA A 82 -1.93 1.95 -15.97
N ARG A 83 -0.78 2.66 -15.95
CA ARG A 83 0.41 2.21 -15.21
C ARG A 83 0.17 2.15 -13.70
N THR A 84 -0.52 3.13 -13.13
CA THR A 84 -0.90 3.15 -11.71
C THR A 84 -1.83 1.99 -11.35
N VAL A 85 -2.85 1.71 -12.17
CA VAL A 85 -3.72 0.53 -12.00
C VAL A 85 -2.92 -0.77 -12.10
N GLY A 86 -2.04 -0.88 -13.10
CA GLY A 86 -1.17 -2.04 -13.29
C GLY A 86 -0.22 -2.26 -12.10
N ALA A 87 0.34 -1.20 -11.54
CA ALA A 87 1.20 -1.25 -10.37
C ALA A 87 0.43 -1.78 -9.14
N ALA A 88 -0.78 -1.26 -8.90
CA ALA A 88 -1.63 -1.73 -7.80
C ALA A 88 -2.01 -3.22 -7.94
N LEU A 89 -2.32 -3.68 -9.16
CA LEU A 89 -2.60 -5.10 -9.44
C LEU A 89 -1.39 -6.00 -9.15
N ARG A 90 -0.20 -5.61 -9.60
CA ARG A 90 1.05 -6.35 -9.35
C ARG A 90 1.38 -6.42 -7.86
N LEU A 91 1.24 -5.31 -7.14
CA LEU A 91 1.44 -5.25 -5.68
C LEU A 91 0.46 -6.19 -4.94
N GLY A 92 -0.82 -6.17 -5.29
CA GLY A 92 -1.84 -7.04 -4.71
C GLY A 92 -1.55 -8.53 -4.92
N ALA A 93 -1.03 -8.90 -6.09
CA ALA A 93 -0.64 -10.27 -6.42
C ALA A 93 0.65 -10.73 -5.69
N GLU A 94 1.58 -9.80 -5.42
CA GLU A 94 2.86 -10.10 -4.78
C GLU A 94 2.74 -10.21 -3.24
N ALA A 95 1.85 -9.44 -2.62
CA ALA A 95 1.77 -9.28 -1.15
C ALA A 95 1.72 -10.62 -0.38
N GLY A 96 0.96 -11.60 -0.87
CA GLY A 96 0.85 -12.92 -0.23
C GLY A 96 2.15 -13.75 -0.24
N GLN A 97 3.04 -13.52 -1.20
CA GLN A 97 4.31 -14.24 -1.32
C GLN A 97 5.39 -13.68 -0.38
N LEU A 98 5.18 -12.46 0.12
CA LEU A 98 6.17 -11.70 0.90
C LEU A 98 5.98 -11.84 2.41
N LEU A 99 4.90 -12.49 2.86
CA LEU A 99 4.51 -12.58 4.27
C LEU A 99 5.58 -13.23 5.16
N SER A 100 6.20 -14.32 4.69
CA SER A 100 7.24 -15.04 5.45
C SER A 100 8.55 -14.26 5.53
N ILE A 101 8.82 -13.40 4.54
CA ILE A 101 10.04 -12.59 4.44
C ILE A 101 9.89 -11.30 5.23
N TRP A 102 8.67 -10.74 5.34
CA TRP A 102 8.40 -9.46 5.98
C TRP A 102 9.03 -9.32 7.37
N ARG A 103 8.87 -10.32 8.24
CA ARG A 103 9.44 -10.30 9.60
C ARG A 103 10.95 -10.54 9.66
N GLN A 104 11.57 -11.00 8.57
CA GLN A 104 12.99 -11.31 8.51
C GLN A 104 13.77 -10.18 7.84
N SER A 105 13.20 -9.57 6.81
CA SER A 105 13.85 -8.53 6.01
C SER A 105 12.82 -7.55 5.43
N PRO A 106 12.26 -6.64 6.26
CA PRO A 106 11.29 -5.64 5.82
C PRO A 106 11.80 -4.80 4.65
N MET A 107 13.06 -4.35 4.71
CA MET A 107 13.68 -3.56 3.65
C MET A 107 13.73 -4.29 2.30
N ARG A 108 14.03 -5.59 2.30
CA ARG A 108 14.00 -6.40 1.07
C ARG A 108 12.59 -6.53 0.51
N VAL A 109 11.58 -6.62 1.37
CA VAL A 109 10.18 -6.64 0.96
C VAL A 109 9.78 -5.31 0.35
N LEU A 110 10.11 -4.17 0.97
CA LEU A 110 9.80 -2.84 0.43
C LEU A 110 10.48 -2.60 -0.93
N ALA A 111 11.75 -2.99 -1.05
CA ALA A 111 12.48 -2.94 -2.32
C ALA A 111 11.78 -3.78 -3.41
N ARG A 112 11.33 -5.00 -3.05
CA ARG A 112 10.60 -5.88 -3.97
C ARG A 112 9.24 -5.31 -4.35
N LEU A 113 8.50 -4.73 -3.41
CA LEU A 113 7.22 -4.06 -3.69
C LEU A 113 7.41 -2.90 -4.67
N HIS A 114 8.40 -2.03 -4.44
CA HIS A 114 8.68 -0.94 -5.37
C HIS A 114 9.07 -1.45 -6.77
N LEU A 115 9.91 -2.50 -6.84
CA LEU A 115 10.29 -3.13 -8.10
C LEU A 115 9.07 -3.65 -8.88
N VAL A 116 8.16 -4.39 -8.24
CA VAL A 116 6.97 -4.91 -8.93
C VAL A 116 5.97 -3.79 -9.28
N ALA A 117 5.90 -2.72 -8.48
CA ALA A 117 5.09 -1.55 -8.79
C ALA A 117 5.60 -0.87 -10.07
N ALA A 118 6.90 -0.56 -10.12
CA ALA A 118 7.57 0.03 -11.28
C ALA A 118 7.41 -0.82 -12.55
N GLY A 119 7.32 -2.15 -12.41
CA GLY A 119 7.16 -3.07 -13.54
C GLY A 119 8.51 -3.34 -14.22
N ASP A 120 8.51 -3.54 -15.54
CA ASP A 120 9.74 -3.63 -16.33
C ASP A 120 10.15 -2.21 -16.77
N PRO A 121 11.12 -1.56 -16.09
CA PRO A 121 11.48 -0.18 -16.39
C PRO A 121 12.25 -0.05 -17.71
N GLY A 122 12.63 -1.18 -18.34
CA GLY A 122 13.35 -1.23 -19.60
C GLY A 122 12.48 -1.58 -20.82
N ARG A 123 11.18 -1.86 -20.63
CA ARG A 123 10.28 -2.15 -21.75
C ARG A 123 9.82 -0.84 -22.39
N PRO A 124 10.21 -0.53 -23.65
CA PRO A 124 9.65 0.63 -24.34
C PRO A 124 8.13 0.48 -24.41
N ALA A 125 7.40 1.59 -24.20
CA ALA A 125 5.95 1.62 -24.31
C ALA A 125 5.53 0.97 -25.63
N ALA A 126 4.68 -0.05 -25.56
CA ALA A 126 4.24 -0.79 -26.75
C ALA A 126 3.45 0.17 -27.65
N GLY A 127 4.12 0.69 -28.69
CA GLY A 127 3.56 1.71 -29.58
C GLY A 127 4.58 2.71 -30.14
N ALA A 128 5.77 2.83 -29.56
CA ALA A 128 6.85 3.63 -30.14
C ALA A 128 7.55 2.85 -31.27
N VAL A 129 6.87 2.68 -32.41
CA VAL A 129 7.55 2.35 -33.67
C VAL A 129 8.36 3.59 -34.04
N ALA A 130 9.68 3.52 -33.91
CA ALA A 130 10.57 4.55 -34.43
C ALA A 130 10.31 4.68 -35.94
N ASP A 131 9.94 5.89 -36.38
CA ASP A 131 9.79 6.20 -37.79
C ASP A 131 11.18 6.10 -38.47
N PRO A 132 11.40 5.16 -39.41
CA PRO A 132 12.71 4.92 -40.00
C PRO A 132 13.17 6.02 -40.97
N ALA A 133 12.39 7.10 -41.15
CA ALA A 133 12.64 8.13 -42.15
C ALA A 133 13.08 9.51 -41.62
N SER A 134 13.55 9.64 -40.36
CA SER A 134 14.08 10.93 -39.88
C SER A 134 15.62 10.97 -39.95
N PRO A 135 16.24 11.80 -40.82
CA PRO A 135 17.68 11.90 -40.88
C PRO A 135 18.23 12.64 -39.66
N ALA A 136 19.19 12.02 -38.97
CA ALA A 136 19.91 12.60 -37.85
C ALA A 136 20.76 13.80 -38.30
N SER A 137 20.65 14.92 -37.59
CA SER A 137 21.57 16.05 -37.72
C SER A 137 22.69 15.91 -36.67
N PRO A 138 23.98 16.00 -37.03
CA PRO A 138 25.07 15.96 -36.07
C PRO A 138 25.56 17.39 -35.78
N ALA A 139 25.30 17.91 -34.58
CA ALA A 139 26.15 18.88 -33.89
C ALA A 139 25.56 19.26 -32.53
N ALA A 140 26.23 18.86 -31.45
CA ALA A 140 26.84 19.76 -30.47
C ALA A 140 27.31 18.95 -29.26
N ASP A 141 28.62 19.02 -29.02
CA ASP A 141 29.28 18.41 -27.89
C ASP A 141 29.36 19.40 -26.72
N SER A 142 29.25 18.83 -25.52
CA SER A 142 29.68 19.32 -24.20
C SER A 142 28.83 20.25 -23.33
N ALA A 143 28.73 19.77 -22.07
CA ALA A 143 28.80 20.50 -20.80
C ALA A 143 27.51 20.83 -20.03
N ALA A 144 26.97 19.82 -19.33
CA ALA A 144 26.75 19.88 -17.87
C ALA A 144 26.56 18.46 -17.33
N GLY A 145 27.58 17.96 -16.62
CA GLY A 145 27.52 16.69 -15.91
C GLY A 145 26.69 16.83 -14.64
N LEU A 146 25.49 16.25 -14.67
CA LEU A 146 24.83 15.64 -13.51
C LEU A 146 24.44 14.25 -14.02
N VAL A 147 25.00 13.22 -13.42
CA VAL A 147 24.60 11.84 -13.72
C VAL A 147 23.18 11.69 -13.17
N ALA A 148 22.19 12.09 -13.95
CA ALA A 148 20.80 11.73 -13.72
C ALA A 148 20.76 10.21 -13.88
N GLY A 149 20.86 9.51 -12.74
CA GLY A 149 20.62 8.07 -12.71
C GLY A 149 19.31 7.80 -13.43
N SER A 150 19.31 6.80 -14.31
CA SER A 150 18.09 6.46 -15.02
C SER A 150 17.00 6.11 -14.01
N VAL A 151 15.73 6.28 -14.36
CA VAL A 151 14.61 5.88 -13.48
C VAL A 151 14.79 4.42 -13.02
N ALA A 152 15.34 3.55 -13.89
CA ALA A 152 15.70 2.18 -13.58
C ALA A 152 16.74 2.04 -12.44
N ASP A 153 17.71 2.96 -12.34
CA ASP A 153 18.73 2.98 -11.28
C ASP A 153 18.19 3.42 -9.91
N SER A 154 16.98 3.99 -9.88
CA SER A 154 16.28 4.39 -8.65
C SER A 154 15.33 3.31 -8.09
N VAL A 155 14.99 2.29 -8.89
CA VAL A 155 14.01 1.27 -8.51
C VAL A 155 14.55 0.38 -7.38
N GLY A 156 13.70 0.14 -6.38
CA GLY A 156 13.99 -0.75 -5.25
C GLY A 156 14.90 -0.19 -4.16
N ARG A 157 15.52 0.98 -4.35
CA ARG A 157 16.31 1.65 -3.29
C ARG A 157 15.58 2.88 -2.73
N PRO A 158 15.81 3.27 -1.46
CA PRO A 158 15.37 4.56 -0.98
C PRO A 158 15.93 5.73 -1.82
N ARG A 159 15.13 6.78 -1.96
CA ARG A 159 15.49 8.00 -2.67
C ARG A 159 16.65 8.73 -2.01
N GLN A 160 17.43 9.45 -2.80
CA GLN A 160 18.51 10.34 -2.38
C GLN A 160 18.04 11.81 -2.42
N ASP A 161 18.82 12.69 -1.80
CA ASP A 161 18.53 14.12 -1.81
C ASP A 161 18.51 14.69 -3.24
N GLY A 162 17.50 15.50 -3.53
CA GLY A 162 17.30 16.11 -4.84
C GLY A 162 16.61 15.22 -5.89
N GLU A 163 16.36 13.93 -5.60
CA GLU A 163 15.55 13.10 -6.49
C GLU A 163 14.06 13.52 -6.39
N PRO A 164 13.36 13.70 -7.53
CA PRO A 164 11.94 14.06 -7.52
C PRO A 164 11.09 12.89 -6.98
N VAL A 165 10.00 13.24 -6.31
CA VAL A 165 9.01 12.28 -5.80
C VAL A 165 7.66 12.55 -6.46
N ASP A 166 7.14 11.53 -7.13
CA ASP A 166 5.77 11.48 -7.64
C ASP A 166 4.85 10.87 -6.57
N GLU A 167 4.16 11.74 -5.83
CA GLU A 167 3.12 11.37 -4.88
C GLU A 167 2.00 12.45 -4.91
N PRO A 168 0.87 12.19 -5.59
CA PRO A 168 -0.15 13.20 -5.86
C PRO A 168 -1.06 13.53 -4.68
N LEU A 169 -1.01 12.76 -3.58
CA LEU A 169 -1.92 12.94 -2.45
C LEU A 169 -1.35 13.79 -1.31
N ILE A 170 -0.03 13.85 -1.17
CA ILE A 170 0.62 14.28 0.07
C ILE A 170 1.46 15.53 -0.20
N ASP A 171 0.96 16.68 0.23
CA ASP A 171 1.63 17.98 0.07
C ASP A 171 2.62 18.30 1.20
N ALA A 172 2.72 17.43 2.21
CA ALA A 172 3.64 17.62 3.33
C ALA A 172 5.11 17.66 2.84
N PRO A 173 6.00 18.44 3.49
CA PRO A 173 7.42 18.47 3.14
C PRO A 173 8.05 17.08 3.11
N LEU A 174 8.97 16.86 2.17
CA LEU A 174 9.72 15.61 2.09
C LEU A 174 10.84 15.62 3.14
N PRO A 175 10.97 14.55 3.96
CA PRO A 175 12.17 14.34 4.76
C PRO A 175 13.42 14.23 3.88
N ASP A 176 14.58 14.64 4.39
CA ASP A 176 15.85 14.41 3.70
C ASP A 176 16.22 12.91 3.68
N ALA A 177 17.19 12.53 2.84
CA ALA A 177 17.60 11.15 2.67
C ALA A 177 18.17 10.52 3.95
N THR A 178 18.77 11.32 4.83
CA THR A 178 19.31 10.84 6.12
C THR A 178 18.18 10.49 7.07
N GLU A 179 17.15 11.35 7.17
CA GLU A 179 15.95 11.07 7.96
C GLU A 179 15.21 9.84 7.41
N VAL A 180 15.04 9.74 6.09
CA VAL A 180 14.41 8.56 5.46
C VAL A 180 15.15 7.28 5.83
N ALA A 181 16.48 7.26 5.71
CA ALA A 181 17.28 6.08 6.04
C ALA A 181 17.12 5.67 7.51
N GLY A 182 17.28 6.62 8.44
CA GLY A 182 17.19 6.33 9.88
C GLY A 182 15.80 5.87 10.32
N ARG A 183 14.73 6.46 9.77
CA ARG A 183 13.35 6.07 10.10
C ARG A 183 12.95 4.74 9.46
N LEU A 184 13.41 4.43 8.26
CA LEU A 184 13.24 3.10 7.65
C LEU A 184 13.97 2.02 8.43
N GLU A 185 15.18 2.29 8.91
CA GLU A 185 15.94 1.38 9.79
C GLU A 185 15.17 1.13 11.08
N GLY A 186 14.72 2.19 11.77
CA GLY A 186 13.91 2.06 12.98
C GLY A 186 12.59 1.30 12.77
N LEU A 187 11.90 1.53 11.66
CA LEU A 187 10.70 0.78 11.28
C LEU A 187 11.02 -0.70 11.01
N SER A 188 12.13 -0.98 10.33
CA SER A 188 12.59 -2.34 10.05
C SER A 188 12.90 -3.09 11.34
N ASP A 189 13.64 -2.46 12.26
CA ASP A 189 13.97 -3.03 13.57
C ASP A 189 12.71 -3.32 14.39
N LEU A 190 11.74 -2.42 14.36
CA LEU A 190 10.44 -2.62 15.02
C LEU A 190 9.69 -3.83 14.47
N ILE A 191 9.65 -4.00 13.14
CA ILE A 191 8.97 -5.14 12.49
C ILE A 191 9.69 -6.46 12.81
N VAL A 192 11.02 -6.47 12.78
CA VAL A 192 11.86 -7.65 13.06
C VAL A 192 11.77 -8.06 14.53
N ALA A 193 11.89 -7.10 15.45
CA ALA A 193 11.75 -7.35 16.89
C ALA A 193 10.35 -7.87 17.23
N GLY A 194 9.35 -7.44 16.45
CA GLY A 194 7.95 -7.74 16.68
C GLY A 194 7.36 -6.89 17.79
N SER A 195 6.03 -6.82 17.80
CA SER A 195 5.27 -6.05 18.77
C SER A 195 4.13 -6.89 19.34
N SER A 196 3.78 -6.58 20.58
CA SER A 196 2.60 -7.10 21.27
C SER A 196 1.34 -6.26 21.01
N ALA A 197 1.49 -5.10 20.33
CA ALA A 197 0.36 -4.28 19.93
C ALA A 197 -0.58 -5.03 18.96
N PRO A 198 -1.89 -4.72 18.96
CA PRO A 198 -2.84 -5.29 18.02
C PRO A 198 -2.45 -5.04 16.57
N ALA A 199 -2.74 -6.00 15.70
CA ALA A 199 -2.45 -5.95 14.26
C ALA A 199 -2.84 -4.62 13.59
N LEU A 200 -4.00 -4.06 13.95
CA LEU A 200 -4.48 -2.79 13.42
C LEU A 200 -3.52 -1.62 13.71
N VAL A 201 -2.97 -1.55 14.94
CA VAL A 201 -2.06 -0.48 15.35
C VAL A 201 -0.76 -0.59 14.57
N THR A 202 -0.19 -1.80 14.49
CA THR A 202 1.04 -2.03 13.72
C THR A 202 0.84 -1.73 12.23
N ALA A 203 -0.29 -2.13 11.65
CA ALA A 203 -0.62 -1.86 10.25
C ALA A 203 -0.75 -0.36 9.98
N ALA A 204 -1.45 0.37 10.86
CA ALA A 204 -1.60 1.82 10.77
C ALA A 204 -0.24 2.55 10.86
N VAL A 205 0.65 2.13 11.76
CA VAL A 205 2.00 2.74 11.88
C VAL A 205 2.85 2.43 10.64
N VAL A 206 2.88 1.18 10.17
CA VAL A 206 3.61 0.84 8.94
C VAL A 206 3.11 1.65 7.75
N HIS A 207 1.79 1.79 7.62
CA HIS A 207 1.18 2.59 6.56
C HIS A 207 1.58 4.07 6.68
N GLY A 208 1.32 4.68 7.84
CA GLY A 208 1.60 6.09 8.08
C GLY A 208 3.08 6.43 7.90
N GLU A 209 3.97 5.57 8.40
CA GLU A 209 5.42 5.78 8.31
C GLU A 209 5.91 5.75 6.87
N LEU A 210 5.52 4.75 6.09
CA LEU A 210 5.92 4.66 4.68
C LEU A 210 5.35 5.82 3.85
N LEU A 211 4.14 6.27 4.17
CA LEU A 211 3.51 7.42 3.51
C LEU A 211 4.15 8.75 3.92
N ALA A 212 4.64 8.88 5.17
CA ALA A 212 5.37 10.07 5.62
C ALA A 212 6.73 10.17 4.96
N LEU A 213 7.46 9.05 4.92
CA LEU A 213 8.81 8.99 4.38
C LEU A 213 8.85 9.16 2.87
N ARG A 214 7.82 8.66 2.16
CA ARG A 214 7.79 8.54 0.69
C ARG A 214 9.15 8.02 0.20
N PRO A 215 9.53 6.79 0.58
CA PRO A 215 10.91 6.34 0.46
C PRO A 215 11.35 6.14 -0.99
N PHE A 216 10.43 6.12 -1.94
CA PHE A 216 10.72 5.90 -3.36
C PHE A 216 10.32 7.12 -4.20
N THR A 217 10.99 7.29 -5.34
CA THR A 217 10.72 8.36 -6.31
C THR A 217 9.33 8.27 -6.94
N SER A 218 8.68 7.12 -6.89
CA SER A 218 7.31 6.90 -7.37
C SER A 218 6.61 5.81 -6.56
N TYR A 219 5.27 5.75 -6.65
CA TYR A 219 4.42 4.67 -6.11
C TYR A 219 4.49 4.46 -4.58
N SER A 220 5.05 5.41 -3.81
CA SER A 220 5.18 5.28 -2.36
C SER A 220 3.83 5.02 -1.67
N GLY A 221 2.76 5.74 -2.04
CA GLY A 221 1.42 5.48 -1.50
C GLY A 221 0.86 4.10 -1.81
N LEU A 222 1.11 3.55 -3.01
CA LEU A 222 0.71 2.18 -3.35
C LEU A 222 1.48 1.15 -2.52
N VAL A 223 2.80 1.35 -2.36
CA VAL A 223 3.65 0.48 -1.54
C VAL A 223 3.23 0.52 -0.06
N ALA A 224 2.89 1.71 0.46
CA ALA A 224 2.44 1.86 1.85
C ALA A 224 1.15 1.06 2.13
N ARG A 225 0.16 1.13 1.24
CA ARG A 225 -1.09 0.34 1.34
C ARG A 225 -0.83 -1.16 1.18
N ALA A 226 0.08 -1.56 0.28
CA ALA A 226 0.46 -2.96 0.15
C ALA A 226 1.18 -3.49 1.41
N ALA A 227 2.02 -2.68 2.05
CA ALA A 227 2.68 -3.01 3.30
C ALA A 227 1.69 -3.12 4.48
N GLU A 228 0.70 -2.22 4.55
CA GLU A 228 -0.42 -2.34 5.50
C GLU A 228 -1.10 -3.70 5.35
N ARG A 229 -1.46 -4.08 4.12
CA ARG A 229 -2.07 -5.37 3.80
C ARG A 229 -1.19 -6.55 4.23
N ILE A 230 0.12 -6.50 4.00
CA ILE A 230 1.07 -7.52 4.47
C ILE A 230 1.02 -7.68 5.99
N VAL A 231 0.95 -6.58 6.74
CA VAL A 231 0.85 -6.61 8.21
C VAL A 231 -0.47 -7.23 8.65
N LEU A 232 -1.61 -6.84 8.06
CA LEU A 232 -2.92 -7.38 8.39
C LEU A 232 -3.00 -8.89 8.14
N ILE A 233 -2.42 -9.38 7.04
CA ILE A 233 -2.39 -10.81 6.72
C ILE A 233 -1.38 -11.56 7.61
N GLY A 234 -0.14 -11.07 7.69
CA GLY A 234 0.96 -11.74 8.40
C GLY A 234 0.82 -11.76 9.93
N SER A 235 0.01 -10.86 10.49
CA SER A 235 -0.38 -10.87 11.90
C SER A 235 -1.53 -11.84 12.21
N GLY A 236 -2.19 -12.37 11.17
CA GLY A 236 -3.33 -13.28 11.30
C GLY A 236 -4.67 -12.58 11.55
N LEU A 237 -4.76 -11.25 11.43
CA LEU A 237 -6.04 -10.56 11.46
C LEU A 237 -6.87 -10.91 10.23
N ASP A 238 -6.28 -10.84 9.03
CA ASP A 238 -6.91 -11.19 7.75
C ASP A 238 -6.11 -12.27 6.99
N PRO A 239 -6.01 -13.51 7.50
CA PRO A 239 -5.11 -14.53 6.97
C PRO A 239 -5.43 -15.00 5.54
N LYS A 240 -6.61 -14.67 5.00
CA LYS A 240 -7.04 -15.01 3.63
C LYS A 240 -7.07 -13.77 2.72
N ALA A 241 -6.61 -12.62 3.20
CA ALA A 241 -6.56 -11.38 2.44
C ALA A 241 -7.94 -10.96 1.89
N ILE A 242 -8.99 -11.17 2.66
CA ILE A 242 -10.38 -10.88 2.27
C ILE A 242 -10.90 -9.54 2.82
N CYS A 243 -10.08 -8.74 3.50
CA CYS A 243 -10.49 -7.45 4.04
C CYS A 243 -9.70 -6.35 3.32
N PRO A 244 -10.10 -5.93 2.10
CA PRO A 244 -9.36 -4.92 1.33
C PRO A 244 -9.55 -3.53 1.96
N ALA A 245 -8.66 -3.17 2.91
CA ALA A 245 -8.68 -1.88 3.58
C ALA A 245 -8.57 -0.70 2.59
N GLU A 246 -7.93 -0.92 1.44
CA GLU A 246 -7.82 0.07 0.38
C GLU A 246 -9.20 0.53 -0.13
N VAL A 247 -10.18 -0.39 -0.19
CA VAL A 247 -11.58 -0.05 -0.52
C VAL A 247 -12.15 0.90 0.52
N GLY A 248 -11.92 0.61 1.80
CA GLY A 248 -12.40 1.46 2.89
C GLY A 248 -11.70 2.82 2.99
N HIS A 249 -10.41 2.90 2.66
CA HIS A 249 -9.72 4.18 2.54
C HIS A 249 -10.32 5.01 1.40
N ALA A 250 -10.53 4.40 0.23
CA ALA A 250 -11.14 5.07 -0.92
C ALA A 250 -12.57 5.52 -0.64
N GLU A 251 -13.39 4.68 0.01
CA GLU A 251 -14.79 4.98 0.31
C GLU A 251 -14.95 6.09 1.36
N GLN A 252 -14.08 6.15 2.37
CA GLN A 252 -14.07 7.28 3.30
C GLN A 252 -13.76 8.62 2.61
N GLY A 253 -13.18 8.57 1.41
CA GLY A 253 -12.92 9.72 0.56
C GLY A 253 -11.50 10.27 0.76
N ARG A 254 -10.93 10.76 -0.35
CA ARG A 254 -9.56 11.28 -0.42
C ARG A 254 -9.27 12.35 0.63
N ALA A 255 -10.18 13.32 0.80
CA ALA A 255 -10.01 14.39 1.79
C ALA A 255 -9.96 13.87 3.23
N ALA A 256 -10.80 12.88 3.58
CA ALA A 256 -10.79 12.28 4.91
C ALA A 256 -9.54 11.43 5.17
N TYR A 257 -9.03 10.76 4.12
CA TYR A 257 -7.78 10.02 4.17
C TYR A 257 -6.58 10.95 4.41
N VAL A 258 -6.48 12.05 3.65
CA VAL A 258 -5.42 13.06 3.83
C VAL A 258 -5.52 13.72 5.20
N ALA A 259 -6.71 14.15 5.63
CA ALA A 259 -6.89 14.78 6.94
C ALA A 259 -6.53 13.84 8.11
N ALA A 260 -6.86 12.54 8.01
CA ALA A 260 -6.44 11.57 9.01
C ALA A 260 -4.91 11.38 9.01
N PHE A 261 -4.30 11.39 7.82
CA PHE A 261 -2.85 11.27 7.68
C PHE A 261 -2.09 12.51 8.18
N GLU A 262 -2.64 13.72 8.01
CA GLU A 262 -2.12 14.93 8.68
C GLU A 262 -2.14 14.78 10.21
N GLY A 263 -3.15 14.09 10.74
CA GLY A 263 -3.19 13.66 12.14
C GLY A 263 -1.98 12.79 12.52
N TYR A 264 -1.64 11.78 11.69
CA TYR A 264 -0.43 10.97 11.89
C TYR A 264 0.84 11.84 11.87
N LEU A 265 0.99 12.72 10.88
CA LEU A 265 2.17 13.60 10.74
C LEU A 265 2.37 14.55 11.93
N SER A 266 1.30 14.93 12.63
CA SER A 266 1.41 15.78 13.82
C SER A 266 2.20 15.12 14.96
N GLY A 267 2.26 13.78 15.01
CA GLY A 267 2.84 13.01 16.11
C GLY A 267 2.11 13.15 17.45
N THR A 268 0.97 13.86 17.48
CA THR A 268 0.19 14.07 18.70
C THR A 268 -0.60 12.80 19.07
N PRO A 269 -0.86 12.55 20.37
CA PRO A 269 -1.71 11.44 20.80
C PRO A 269 -3.07 11.43 20.10
N GLU A 270 -3.71 12.58 19.96
CA GLU A 270 -5.02 12.74 19.32
C GLU A 270 -4.94 12.45 17.81
N GLY A 271 -3.92 12.97 17.13
CA GLY A 271 -3.69 12.72 15.71
C GLY A 271 -3.39 11.26 15.39
N MET A 272 -2.58 10.60 16.21
CA MET A 272 -2.30 9.17 16.11
C MET A 272 -3.56 8.33 16.33
N ALA A 273 -4.38 8.67 17.34
CA ALA A 273 -5.65 8.00 17.58
C ALA A 273 -6.62 8.16 16.40
N ALA A 274 -6.71 9.37 15.83
CA ALA A 274 -7.55 9.64 14.67
C ALA A 274 -7.12 8.86 13.42
N TRP A 275 -5.81 8.74 13.18
CA TRP A 275 -5.25 7.92 12.09
C TRP A 275 -5.56 6.43 12.29
N ILE A 276 -5.32 5.88 13.48
CA ILE A 276 -5.62 4.47 13.79
C ILE A 276 -7.12 4.20 13.64
N ALA A 277 -7.99 5.12 14.07
CA ALA A 277 -9.43 5.01 13.89
C ALA A 277 -9.84 5.07 12.40
N HIS A 278 -9.16 5.88 11.58
CA HIS A 278 -9.37 5.91 10.13
C HIS A 278 -9.01 4.57 9.48
N CYS A 279 -7.84 4.00 9.79
CA CYS A 279 -7.43 2.66 9.34
C CYS A 279 -8.41 1.59 9.82
N GLY A 280 -8.88 1.67 11.06
CA GLY A 280 -9.86 0.73 11.61
C GLY A 280 -11.16 0.72 10.81
N ARG A 281 -11.72 1.91 10.55
CA ARG A 281 -12.90 2.04 9.68
C ARG A 281 -12.61 1.56 8.26
N ALA A 282 -11.41 1.79 7.73
CA ALA A 282 -11.05 1.31 6.40
C ALA A 282 -11.12 -0.23 6.31
N VAL A 283 -10.63 -0.93 7.33
CA VAL A 283 -10.74 -2.41 7.41
C VAL A 283 -12.20 -2.85 7.51
N GLU A 284 -13.02 -2.19 8.33
CA GLU A 284 -14.45 -2.52 8.47
C GLU A 284 -15.25 -2.34 7.17
N LEU A 285 -14.96 -1.27 6.42
CA LEU A 285 -15.56 -1.03 5.11
C LEU A 285 -15.09 -2.09 4.09
N GLY A 286 -13.82 -2.48 4.12
CA GLY A 286 -13.30 -3.61 3.35
C GLY A 286 -14.00 -4.93 3.68
N VAL A 287 -14.24 -5.20 4.97
CA VAL A 287 -15.04 -6.36 5.43
C VAL A 287 -16.45 -6.31 4.87
N ARG A 288 -17.09 -5.14 4.85
CA ARG A 288 -18.43 -4.97 4.30
C ARG A 288 -18.47 -5.25 2.80
N GLU A 289 -17.47 -4.79 2.05
CA GLU A 289 -17.33 -5.10 0.62
C GLU A 289 -17.23 -6.62 0.39
N SER A 290 -16.40 -7.32 1.15
CA SER A 290 -16.28 -8.78 1.03
C SER A 290 -17.51 -9.54 1.51
N THR A 291 -18.27 -8.97 2.44
CA THR A 291 -19.58 -9.50 2.81
C THR A 291 -20.56 -9.39 1.63
N ALA A 292 -20.59 -8.25 0.94
CA ALA A 292 -21.40 -8.08 -0.27
C ALA A 292 -21.01 -9.06 -1.39
N VAL A 293 -19.71 -9.32 -1.57
CA VAL A 293 -19.21 -10.37 -2.47
C VAL A 293 -19.72 -11.75 -2.05
N CYS A 294 -19.61 -12.09 -0.76
CA CYS A 294 -20.14 -13.35 -0.24
C CYS A 294 -21.63 -13.52 -0.54
N GLU A 295 -22.44 -12.48 -0.30
CA GLU A 295 -23.88 -12.52 -0.57
C GLU A 295 -24.19 -12.64 -2.06
N ALA A 296 -23.43 -11.95 -2.93
CA ALA A 296 -23.57 -12.06 -4.38
C ALA A 296 -23.26 -13.48 -4.87
N LEU A 297 -22.17 -14.08 -4.38
CA LEU A 297 -21.81 -15.47 -4.68
C LEU A 297 -22.89 -16.44 -4.19
N GLN A 298 -23.48 -16.20 -3.01
CA GLN A 298 -24.57 -17.01 -2.49
C GLN A 298 -25.83 -16.93 -3.37
N ARG A 299 -26.18 -15.75 -3.87
CA ARG A 299 -27.33 -15.56 -4.77
C ARG A 299 -27.10 -16.19 -6.15
N GLY A 300 -25.87 -16.13 -6.66
CA GLY A 300 -25.49 -16.78 -7.93
C GLY A 300 -25.27 -18.29 -7.85
N ALA A 301 -25.49 -18.90 -6.67
CA ALA A 301 -25.39 -20.34 -6.43
C ALA A 301 -26.75 -20.98 -6.08
N ALA A 302 -27.85 -20.25 -6.28
CA ALA A 302 -29.22 -20.76 -6.16
C ALA A 302 -29.71 -21.32 -7.50
#